data_AF-A0A1F7GZB8-F1
#
_entry.id   AF-A0A1F7GZB8-F1
#
_cell.length_a   1.000
_cell.length_b   1.000
_cell.length_c   1.000
_cell.angle_alpha   90.00
_cell.angle_beta   90.00
_cell.angle_gamma   90.00
#
_symmetry.space_group_name_H-M   'P 1'
#
loop_
_entity.id
_entity.type
_entity.pdbx_description
1 polymer ?
#
loop_
_entity_poly.entity_id
_entity_poly.type
_entity_poly.pdbx_seq_one_letter_code
_entity_poly.pdbx_strand_id
1 'polypeptide(L)'
;MSKQNLLTSQLSILLLGVVIGVFASIGFSYISKPSIHQVGTACTAEAKICPDGSTVGRVGPNCEFTPCSATISKPPGYFDTGCSIDDDCVLVDKESVDCCGNNGCQPVDYSQDKWIAANARWQAERISKNCLTNMACPNCLPRPINENFKAVCQNGACQKVPLPTDQNQTKQTCGGWDSSGETICECSGNITKSVCPSDAICDGGTYYCEGICGKCCYKGIAENVPYPKCL
;
A
#
# COMPACT_ATOMS: atom_id res chain seq x y z
N MET A 1 -20.46 68.65 -61.86
CA MET A 1 -19.89 67.87 -60.73
C MET A 1 -21.04 67.40 -59.84
N SER A 2 -21.18 66.09 -59.71
CA SER A 2 -22.43 65.41 -59.33
C SER A 2 -22.72 65.50 -57.82
N LYS A 3 -23.96 65.89 -57.45
CA LYS A 3 -24.48 65.91 -56.07
C LYS A 3 -24.33 64.55 -55.35
N GLN A 4 -24.19 63.46 -56.09
CA GLN A 4 -23.94 62.11 -55.59
C GLN A 4 -22.60 62.00 -54.84
N ASN A 5 -21.56 62.73 -55.28
CA ASN A 5 -20.23 62.72 -54.65
C ASN A 5 -20.16 63.54 -53.35
N LEU A 6 -21.11 64.47 -53.16
CA LEU A 6 -21.20 65.28 -51.95
C LEU A 6 -21.88 64.49 -50.81
N LEU A 7 -22.91 63.70 -51.13
CA LEU A 7 -23.60 62.81 -50.20
C LEU A 7 -22.71 61.66 -49.73
N THR A 8 -21.95 61.03 -50.62
CA THR A 8 -21.02 59.94 -50.26
C THR A 8 -19.88 60.42 -49.37
N SER A 9 -19.39 61.64 -49.59
CA SER A 9 -18.36 62.27 -48.74
C SER A 9 -18.85 62.52 -47.31
N GLN A 10 -20.07 63.03 -47.14
CA GLN A 10 -20.67 63.27 -45.82
C GLN A 10 -20.91 61.96 -45.04
N LEU A 11 -21.36 60.90 -45.71
CA LEU A 11 -21.52 59.57 -45.11
C LEU A 11 -20.19 58.95 -44.65
N SER A 12 -19.12 59.11 -45.44
CA SER A 12 -17.78 58.62 -45.07
C SER A 12 -17.18 59.34 -43.86
N ILE A 13 -17.38 60.66 -43.74
CA ILE A 13 -16.93 61.44 -42.58
C ILE A 13 -17.67 60.99 -41.32
N LEU A 14 -18.97 60.73 -41.43
CA LEU A 14 -19.81 60.30 -40.31
C LEU A 14 -19.41 58.88 -39.84
N LEU A 15 -19.14 57.96 -40.77
CA LEU A 15 -18.62 56.63 -40.47
C LEU A 15 -17.24 56.69 -39.80
N LEU A 16 -16.32 57.52 -40.31
CA LEU A 16 -14.98 57.65 -39.73
C LEU A 16 -15.03 58.21 -38.30
N GLY A 17 -15.90 59.20 -38.05
CA GLY A 17 -16.11 59.76 -36.71
C GLY A 17 -16.61 58.73 -35.70
N VAL A 18 -17.55 57.86 -36.10
CA VAL A 18 -18.06 56.76 -35.25
C VAL A 18 -16.95 55.76 -34.94
N VAL A 19 -16.16 55.37 -35.95
CA VAL A 19 -15.06 54.42 -35.76
C VAL A 19 -14.02 54.97 -34.78
N ILE A 20 -13.62 56.24 -34.93
CA ILE A 20 -12.66 56.88 -34.01
C ILE A 20 -13.24 56.96 -32.59
N GLY A 21 -14.52 57.30 -32.43
CA GLY A 21 -15.18 57.33 -31.12
C GLY A 21 -15.19 55.95 -30.44
N VAL A 22 -15.44 54.88 -31.19
CA VAL A 22 -15.41 53.51 -30.66
C VAL A 22 -13.99 53.12 -30.23
N PHE A 23 -12.96 53.36 -31.05
CA PHE A 23 -11.58 53.06 -30.68
C PHE A 23 -11.09 53.87 -29.48
N ALA A 24 -11.46 55.15 -29.37
CA ALA A 24 -11.14 55.98 -28.22
C ALA A 24 -11.80 55.47 -26.93
N SER A 25 -13.07 55.04 -27.01
CA SER A 25 -13.78 54.50 -25.85
C SER A 25 -13.18 53.17 -25.34
N ILE A 26 -12.83 52.27 -26.25
CA ILE A 26 -12.18 50.99 -25.91
C ILE A 26 -10.77 51.25 -25.35
N GLY A 27 -9.99 52.14 -25.97
CA GLY A 27 -8.67 52.52 -25.49
C GLY A 27 -8.70 53.09 -24.07
N PHE A 28 -9.68 53.95 -23.77
CA PHE A 28 -9.84 54.54 -22.44
C PHE A 28 -10.18 53.48 -21.37
N SER A 29 -11.07 52.54 -21.67
CA SER A 29 -11.39 51.43 -20.76
C SER A 29 -10.21 50.52 -20.44
N TYR A 30 -9.27 50.33 -21.38
CA TYR A 30 -8.08 49.53 -21.15
C TYR A 30 -7.04 50.25 -20.28
N ILE A 31 -6.94 51.58 -20.38
CA ILE A 31 -5.94 52.39 -19.65
C ILE A 31 -6.41 52.69 -18.22
N SER A 32 -7.71 52.81 -17.97
CA SER A 32 -8.26 53.19 -16.67
C SER A 32 -8.47 52.04 -15.67
N LYS A 33 -7.86 50.86 -15.84
CA LYS A 33 -7.95 49.81 -14.80
C LYS A 33 -7.18 50.24 -13.55
N PRO A 34 -7.84 50.53 -12.40
CA PRO A 34 -7.13 50.83 -11.18
C PRO A 34 -6.39 49.58 -10.73
N SER A 35 -5.07 49.67 -10.61
CA SER A 35 -4.28 48.62 -9.98
C SER A 35 -4.57 48.69 -8.49
N ILE A 36 -5.49 47.84 -8.00
CA ILE A 36 -5.75 47.72 -6.57
C ILE A 36 -4.47 47.16 -5.94
N HIS A 37 -3.67 48.05 -5.38
CA HIS A 37 -2.59 47.69 -4.50
C HIS A 37 -3.26 47.14 -3.24
N GLN A 38 -3.35 45.80 -3.17
CA GLN A 38 -3.78 45.09 -1.98
C GLN A 38 -2.77 45.47 -0.90
N VAL A 39 -3.12 46.44 -0.05
CA VAL A 39 -2.40 46.70 1.19
C VAL A 39 -2.50 45.39 1.98
N GLY A 40 -1.44 44.59 1.94
CA GLY A 40 -1.41 43.32 2.63
C GLY A 40 -1.67 43.56 4.11
N THR A 41 -2.79 43.06 4.62
CA THR A 41 -3.06 43.05 6.06
C THR A 41 -1.90 42.32 6.73
N ALA A 42 -1.17 43.02 7.61
CA ALA A 42 -0.12 42.40 8.39
C ALA A 42 -0.77 41.47 9.43
N CYS A 43 -0.57 40.17 9.29
CA CYS A 43 -1.06 39.18 10.24
C CYS A 43 -0.11 39.03 11.43
N THR A 44 -0.66 38.61 12.58
CA THR A 44 0.15 38.27 13.75
C THR A 44 1.03 37.05 13.45
N ALA A 45 2.24 37.02 14.00
CA ALA A 45 3.23 35.95 13.80
C ALA A 45 2.93 34.69 14.64
N GLU A 46 1.65 34.31 14.69
CA GLU A 46 1.19 33.13 15.40
C GLU A 46 1.36 31.87 14.56
N ALA A 47 1.76 30.78 15.22
CA ALA A 47 1.86 29.46 14.63
C ALA A 47 0.85 28.52 15.30
N LYS A 48 0.10 27.78 14.49
CA LYS A 48 -0.72 26.65 14.93
C LYS A 48 0.04 25.36 14.69
N ILE A 49 0.12 24.52 15.71
CA ILE A 49 0.68 23.17 15.58
C ILE A 49 -0.40 22.26 14.98
N CYS A 50 -0.04 21.57 13.90
CA CYS A 50 -0.88 20.59 13.22
C CYS A 50 -0.77 19.20 13.90
N PRO A 51 -1.73 18.28 13.68
CA PRO A 51 -1.68 16.94 14.25
C PRO A 51 -0.41 16.13 13.88
N ASP A 52 0.23 16.48 12.76
CA ASP A 52 1.49 15.90 12.28
C ASP A 52 2.73 16.53 12.95
N GLY A 53 2.57 17.54 13.81
CA GLY A 53 3.64 18.27 14.47
C GLY A 53 4.22 19.43 13.65
N SER A 54 3.77 19.65 12.41
CA SER A 54 4.16 20.81 11.60
C SER A 54 3.53 22.11 12.13
N THR A 55 4.05 23.26 11.70
CA THR A 55 3.51 24.57 12.09
C THR A 55 2.98 25.32 10.86
N VAL A 56 1.78 25.86 11.00
CA VAL A 56 1.16 26.72 9.98
C VAL A 56 0.93 28.12 10.55
N GLY A 57 1.20 29.14 9.73
CA GLY A 57 0.96 30.54 10.07
C GLY A 57 -0.41 31.05 9.58
N ARG A 58 -0.74 32.28 9.98
CA ARG A 58 -1.91 33.01 9.47
C ARG A 58 -1.60 33.61 8.09
N VAL A 59 -2.54 33.50 7.15
CA VAL A 59 -2.43 34.02 5.78
C VAL A 59 -3.73 34.68 5.32
N GLY A 60 -3.63 35.48 4.25
CA GLY A 60 -4.77 36.11 3.59
C GLY A 60 -5.31 37.36 4.30
N PRO A 61 -6.33 38.03 3.71
CA PRO A 61 -6.86 39.29 4.21
C PRO A 61 -7.54 39.18 5.58
N ASN A 62 -8.01 37.98 5.95
CA ASN A 62 -8.67 37.69 7.23
C ASN A 62 -7.71 37.08 8.28
N CYS A 63 -6.42 36.90 7.95
CA CYS A 63 -5.43 36.30 8.85
C CYS A 63 -5.87 34.94 9.43
N GLU A 64 -6.36 34.06 8.58
CA GLU A 64 -6.78 32.72 8.94
C GLU A 64 -5.59 31.75 8.84
N PHE A 65 -5.58 30.70 9.66
CA PHE A 65 -4.54 29.67 9.54
C PHE A 65 -4.70 28.93 8.22
N THR A 66 -3.59 28.74 7.51
CA THR A 66 -3.55 27.81 6.38
C THR A 66 -3.99 26.43 6.86
N PRO A 67 -4.76 25.66 6.06
CA PRO A 67 -5.05 24.27 6.37
C PRO A 67 -3.76 23.49 6.62
N CYS A 68 -3.78 22.58 7.59
CA CYS A 68 -2.70 21.61 7.76
C CYS A 68 -2.59 20.78 6.48
N SER A 69 -1.36 20.59 5.97
CA SER A 69 -1.13 19.65 4.87
C SER A 69 -1.58 18.27 5.31
N ALA A 70 -2.42 17.61 4.49
CA ALA A 70 -2.80 16.21 4.72
C ALA A 70 -1.61 15.25 4.52
N THR A 71 -0.51 15.73 3.95
CA THR A 71 0.78 15.06 3.97
C THR A 71 1.34 15.14 5.39
N ILE A 72 0.89 14.23 6.25
CA ILE A 72 1.54 13.92 7.52
C ILE A 72 3.00 13.63 7.20
N SER A 73 3.90 14.60 7.41
CA SER A 73 5.33 14.31 7.40
C SER A 73 5.59 13.49 8.64
N LYS A 74 5.48 12.18 8.48
CA LYS A 74 5.84 11.13 9.43
C LYS A 74 6.86 11.61 10.47
N PRO A 75 6.50 11.76 11.76
CA PRO A 75 7.48 12.03 12.81
C PRO A 75 8.63 11.02 12.78
N PRO A 76 9.82 11.37 13.31
CA PRO A 76 10.91 10.41 13.51
C PRO A 76 10.40 9.21 14.32
N GLY A 77 10.45 8.02 13.74
CA GLY A 77 9.85 6.82 14.34
C GLY A 77 8.40 6.54 13.93
N TYR A 78 7.86 7.22 12.91
CA TYR A 78 6.59 6.83 12.30
C TYR A 78 6.81 5.65 11.35
N PHE A 79 6.16 4.54 11.69
CA PHE A 79 6.04 3.34 10.86
C PHE A 79 4.72 3.39 10.13
N ASP A 80 4.71 3.10 8.83
CA ASP A 80 3.42 3.08 8.11
C ASP A 80 2.76 1.79 8.52
N THR A 81 1.60 1.88 9.14
CA THR A 81 0.83 0.70 9.49
C THR A 81 -0.44 0.62 8.65
N GLY A 82 -0.71 1.54 7.72
CA GLY A 82 -1.93 1.48 6.91
C GLY A 82 -2.01 0.17 6.11
N CYS A 83 -3.18 -0.47 6.07
CA CYS A 83 -3.40 -1.70 5.31
C CYS A 83 -4.85 -1.86 4.90
N SER A 84 -5.08 -2.69 3.88
CA SER A 84 -6.42 -3.14 3.47
C SER A 84 -6.60 -4.65 3.68
N ILE A 85 -5.52 -5.43 3.50
CA ILE A 85 -5.50 -6.89 3.67
C ILE A 85 -4.24 -7.35 4.41
N ASP A 86 -4.24 -8.57 4.93
CA ASP A 86 -3.10 -9.14 5.68
C ASP A 86 -1.79 -9.13 4.87
N ASP A 87 -1.87 -9.35 3.56
CA ASP A 87 -0.70 -9.35 2.65
C ASP A 87 -0.05 -7.97 2.49
N ASP A 88 -0.74 -6.90 2.88
CA ASP A 88 -0.15 -5.56 2.95
C ASP A 88 0.80 -5.41 4.14
N CYS A 89 0.81 -6.36 5.07
CA CYS A 89 1.51 -6.25 6.34
C CYS A 89 2.71 -7.19 6.42
N VAL A 90 3.81 -6.67 6.96
CA VAL A 90 5.09 -7.37 7.12
C VAL A 90 5.68 -7.08 8.49
N LEU A 91 6.44 -8.04 9.03
CA LEU A 91 7.21 -7.83 10.26
C LEU A 91 8.57 -7.23 9.92
N VAL A 92 8.89 -6.11 10.58
CA VAL A 92 10.10 -5.34 10.32
C VAL A 92 10.83 -5.03 11.62
N ASP A 93 12.16 -4.94 11.54
CA ASP A 93 12.96 -4.39 12.62
C ASP A 93 12.83 -2.86 12.58
N LYS A 94 12.40 -2.26 13.69
CA LYS A 94 12.22 -0.81 13.80
C LYS A 94 13.54 -0.05 13.90
N GLU A 95 14.62 -0.75 14.28
CA GLU A 95 15.96 -0.21 14.53
C GLU A 95 16.90 -0.42 13.36
N SER A 96 16.65 -1.43 12.51
CA SER A 96 17.51 -1.78 11.38
C SER A 96 16.72 -1.99 10.08
N VAL A 97 17.31 -1.60 8.94
CA VAL A 97 16.76 -1.93 7.62
C VAL A 97 17.52 -3.12 7.09
N ASP A 98 16.84 -4.27 7.05
CA ASP A 98 17.40 -5.49 6.51
C ASP A 98 17.21 -5.53 4.99
N CYS A 99 18.34 -5.50 4.27
CA CYS A 99 18.39 -5.52 2.82
C CYS A 99 18.15 -6.91 2.21
N CYS A 100 18.25 -7.98 3.01
CA CYS A 100 18.14 -9.35 2.52
C CYS A 100 16.96 -10.15 3.04
N GLY A 101 16.14 -9.55 3.90
CA GLY A 101 15.01 -10.22 4.54
C GLY A 101 15.49 -11.22 5.62
N ASN A 102 14.91 -11.11 6.81
CA ASN A 102 15.17 -11.97 7.98
C ASN A 102 16.62 -12.04 8.52
N ASN A 103 17.37 -10.94 8.55
CA ASN A 103 18.78 -10.88 8.96
C ASN A 103 19.66 -11.91 8.19
N GLY A 104 19.29 -12.23 6.95
CA GLY A 104 19.90 -13.31 6.17
C GLY A 104 19.24 -14.68 6.41
N CYS A 105 20.06 -15.73 6.56
CA CYS A 105 19.57 -17.11 6.73
C CYS A 105 19.36 -17.53 8.19
N GLN A 106 19.45 -16.60 9.13
CA GLN A 106 19.33 -16.92 10.55
C GLN A 106 17.86 -16.88 10.97
N PRO A 107 17.42 -17.80 11.86
CA PRO A 107 16.11 -17.70 12.49
C PRO A 107 15.96 -16.35 13.20
N VAL A 108 14.80 -15.72 13.06
CA VAL A 108 14.49 -14.43 13.68
C VAL A 108 13.53 -14.64 14.85
N ASP A 109 13.92 -14.14 16.01
CA ASP A 109 13.07 -14.09 17.19
C ASP A 109 12.17 -12.84 17.18
N TYR A 110 10.95 -12.99 16.65
CA TYR A 110 9.95 -11.92 16.56
C TYR A 110 9.27 -11.57 17.90
N SER A 111 9.61 -12.27 19.00
CA SER A 111 9.10 -11.93 20.33
C SER A 111 9.65 -10.59 20.84
N GLN A 112 10.79 -10.15 20.33
CA GLN A 112 11.44 -8.91 20.75
C GLN A 112 10.64 -7.66 20.33
N ASP A 113 10.66 -6.63 21.18
CA ASP A 113 9.95 -5.36 20.99
C ASP A 113 10.44 -4.51 19.81
N LYS A 114 11.62 -4.84 19.25
CA LYS A 114 12.13 -4.20 18.04
C LYS A 114 11.36 -4.62 16.78
N TRP A 115 10.73 -5.78 16.81
CA TRP A 115 9.91 -6.28 15.71
C TRP A 115 8.49 -5.76 15.80
N ILE A 116 8.06 -5.06 14.76
CA ILE A 116 6.72 -4.47 14.63
C ILE A 116 6.08 -4.89 13.31
N ALA A 117 4.76 -4.76 13.19
CA ALA A 117 4.08 -4.90 11.90
C ALA A 117 4.01 -3.54 11.21
N ALA A 118 4.31 -3.51 9.93
CA ALA A 118 4.26 -2.32 9.09
C ALA A 118 3.72 -2.65 7.70
N ASN A 119 3.35 -1.63 6.96
CA ASN A 119 2.95 -1.74 5.57
C ASN A 119 4.16 -2.19 4.70
N ALA A 120 3.94 -3.18 3.86
CA ALA A 120 4.95 -3.78 2.98
C ALA A 120 5.54 -2.78 1.98
N ARG A 121 4.73 -1.86 1.46
CA ARG A 121 5.18 -0.79 0.57
C ARG A 121 6.14 0.16 1.29
N TRP A 122 5.83 0.51 2.53
CA TRP A 122 6.73 1.32 3.35
C TRP A 122 8.07 0.62 3.60
N GLN A 123 8.08 -0.69 3.85
CA GLN A 123 9.31 -1.46 3.98
C GLN A 123 10.11 -1.43 2.68
N ALA A 124 9.46 -1.70 1.54
CA ALA A 124 10.09 -1.69 0.22
C ALA A 124 10.73 -0.33 -0.11
N GLU A 125 10.10 0.78 0.26
CA GLU A 125 10.66 2.13 0.09
C GLU A 125 11.90 2.38 0.96
N ARG A 126 11.97 1.80 2.17
CA ARG A 126 13.18 1.91 3.00
C ARG A 126 14.31 1.06 2.47
N ILE A 127 14.00 -0.15 2.01
CA ILE A 127 14.98 -1.03 1.37
C ILE A 127 15.54 -0.35 0.12
N SER A 128 14.70 0.20 -0.76
CA SER A 128 15.18 0.84 -2.00
C SER A 128 16.05 2.08 -1.76
N LYS A 129 15.84 2.80 -0.66
CA LYS A 129 16.65 3.97 -0.28
C LYS A 129 17.95 3.60 0.41
N ASN A 130 17.96 2.54 1.22
CA ASN A 130 19.08 2.24 2.12
C ASN A 130 19.96 1.08 1.63
N CYS A 131 19.48 0.30 0.66
CA CYS A 131 20.17 -0.89 0.19
C CYS A 131 20.76 -0.67 -1.22
N LEU A 132 21.96 -1.21 -1.43
CA LEU A 132 22.63 -1.16 -2.73
C LEU A 132 22.00 -2.19 -3.69
N THR A 133 21.75 -1.78 -4.93
CA THR A 133 21.13 -2.61 -5.98
C THR A 133 21.93 -3.87 -6.36
N ASN A 134 23.21 -3.94 -6.02
CA ASN A 134 24.12 -5.06 -6.33
C ASN A 134 24.42 -5.97 -5.13
N MET A 135 23.67 -5.83 -4.03
CA MET A 135 23.86 -6.67 -2.84
C MET A 135 23.25 -8.05 -3.07
N ALA A 136 24.10 -9.07 -3.22
CA ALA A 136 23.67 -10.45 -3.38
C ALA A 136 23.22 -11.01 -2.02
N CYS A 137 21.93 -11.31 -1.90
CA CYS A 137 21.39 -11.96 -0.71
C CYS A 137 21.63 -13.47 -0.75
N PRO A 138 21.96 -14.10 0.39
CA PRO A 138 22.21 -15.54 0.43
C PRO A 138 20.93 -16.32 0.11
N ASN A 139 21.05 -17.37 -0.70
CA ASN A 139 19.95 -18.30 -0.96
C ASN A 139 19.80 -19.25 0.23
N CYS A 140 18.80 -19.01 1.08
CA CYS A 140 18.54 -19.83 2.25
C CYS A 140 17.60 -20.99 1.89
N LEU A 141 18.10 -22.22 1.95
CA LEU A 141 17.32 -23.46 1.83
C LEU A 141 17.65 -24.38 3.01
N PRO A 142 16.67 -24.70 3.90
CA PRO A 142 15.30 -24.20 3.94
C PRO A 142 15.20 -22.75 4.43
N ARG A 143 14.12 -22.04 4.05
CA ARG A 143 13.84 -20.69 4.60
C ARG A 143 13.44 -20.82 6.07
N PRO A 144 13.97 -19.97 6.97
CA PRO A 144 13.52 -19.95 8.35
C PRO A 144 12.02 -19.64 8.39
N ILE A 145 11.25 -20.52 9.04
CA ILE A 145 9.81 -20.34 9.22
C ILE A 145 9.61 -19.49 10.47
N ASN A 146 8.73 -18.50 10.39
CA ASN A 146 8.32 -17.74 11.56
C ASN A 146 7.23 -18.51 12.31
N GLU A 147 7.54 -18.97 13.52
CA GLU A 147 6.67 -19.86 14.29
C GLU A 147 5.82 -19.13 15.34
N ASN A 148 6.17 -17.88 15.68
CA ASN A 148 5.62 -17.23 16.88
C ASN A 148 4.69 -16.06 16.58
N PHE A 149 4.89 -15.33 15.48
CA PHE A 149 4.13 -14.11 15.19
C PHE A 149 3.81 -13.96 13.71
N LYS A 150 2.73 -13.25 13.40
CA LYS A 150 2.46 -12.79 12.03
C LYS A 150 2.04 -11.33 12.03
N ALA A 151 2.23 -10.67 10.90
CA ALA A 151 1.65 -9.36 10.64
C ALA A 151 0.27 -9.57 10.01
N VAL A 152 -0.75 -8.87 10.52
CA VAL A 152 -2.13 -8.92 10.01
C VAL A 152 -2.70 -7.52 9.92
N CYS A 153 -3.67 -7.34 9.02
CA CYS A 153 -4.40 -6.10 8.91
C CYS A 153 -5.63 -6.13 9.82
N GLN A 154 -5.65 -5.29 10.85
CA GLN A 154 -6.77 -5.18 11.78
C GLN A 154 -7.20 -3.71 11.90
N ASN A 155 -8.47 -3.44 11.56
CA ASN A 155 -9.06 -2.11 11.57
C ASN A 155 -8.27 -1.08 10.73
N GLY A 156 -7.76 -1.51 9.58
CA GLY A 156 -6.96 -0.66 8.68
C GLY A 156 -5.53 -0.39 9.14
N ALA A 157 -5.08 -1.07 10.20
CA ALA A 157 -3.72 -0.97 10.73
C ALA A 157 -3.04 -2.35 10.82
N CYS A 158 -1.78 -2.42 10.41
CA CYS A 158 -0.92 -3.58 10.55
C CYS A 158 -0.59 -3.80 12.02
N GLN A 159 -0.88 -5.00 12.52
CA GLN A 159 -0.64 -5.41 13.89
C GLN A 159 0.22 -6.67 13.91
N LYS A 160 1.21 -6.70 14.82
CA LYS A 160 1.98 -7.90 15.13
C LYS A 160 1.13 -8.71 16.10
N VAL A 161 0.66 -9.87 15.66
CA VAL A 161 -0.15 -10.76 16.48
C VAL A 161 0.60 -12.07 16.72
N PRO A 162 0.48 -12.68 17.91
CA PRO A 162 0.93 -14.05 18.11
C PRO A 162 0.29 -14.96 17.07
N LEU A 163 1.06 -15.88 16.51
CA LEU A 163 0.45 -17.01 15.82
C LEU A 163 -0.36 -17.78 16.87
N PRO A 164 -1.57 -18.28 16.52
CA PRO A 164 -2.36 -19.05 17.45
C PRO A 164 -1.51 -20.20 17.98
N THR A 165 -1.31 -20.24 19.30
CA THR A 165 -0.43 -21.21 19.97
C THR A 165 -1.00 -22.63 20.01
N ASP A 166 -2.17 -22.87 19.44
CA ASP A 166 -2.92 -24.11 19.64
C ASP A 166 -3.00 -24.94 18.37
N GLN A 167 -2.58 -26.22 18.45
CA GLN A 167 -3.40 -27.45 18.50
C GLN A 167 -4.74 -27.49 17.71
N ASN A 168 -5.03 -26.48 16.89
CA ASN A 168 -6.30 -26.24 16.24
C ASN A 168 -6.07 -25.51 14.89
N GLN A 169 -5.01 -25.91 14.17
CA GLN A 169 -5.05 -25.93 12.70
C GLN A 169 -6.07 -27.01 12.29
N THR A 170 -7.35 -26.70 12.47
CA THR A 170 -8.43 -27.53 11.95
C THR A 170 -8.38 -27.46 10.41
N LYS A 171 -7.98 -28.60 9.84
CA LYS A 171 -7.77 -28.92 8.41
C LYS A 171 -6.48 -28.44 7.78
N GLN A 172 -5.38 -29.12 8.14
CA GLN A 172 -4.37 -29.47 7.13
C GLN A 172 -4.84 -30.70 6.35
N THR A 173 -4.74 -30.67 5.01
CA THR A 173 -4.85 -31.88 4.19
C THR A 173 -3.65 -32.77 4.44
N CYS A 174 -3.80 -33.75 5.33
CA CYS A 174 -2.81 -34.82 5.50
C CYS A 174 -3.11 -35.91 4.46
N GLY A 175 -2.32 -35.94 3.38
CA GLY A 175 -2.48 -36.91 2.31
C GLY A 175 -3.30 -36.41 1.11
N GLY A 176 -2.99 -36.97 -0.05
CA GLY A 176 -3.61 -36.67 -1.34
C GLY A 176 -3.23 -37.73 -2.36
N TRP A 177 -4.11 -37.97 -3.33
CA TRP A 177 -3.85 -38.82 -4.48
C TRP A 177 -3.36 -37.95 -5.63
N ASP A 178 -2.26 -38.35 -6.26
CA ASP A 178 -1.93 -37.97 -7.62
C ASP A 178 -1.89 -39.23 -8.50
N SER A 179 -1.69 -39.08 -9.81
CA SER A 179 -1.50 -40.21 -10.73
C SER A 179 -0.27 -41.06 -10.43
N SER A 180 0.49 -40.73 -9.38
CA SER A 180 1.78 -41.26 -9.01
C SER A 180 1.72 -42.16 -7.77
N GLY A 181 0.62 -42.22 -7.00
CA GLY A 181 0.40 -43.16 -5.90
C GLY A 181 -0.19 -42.55 -4.62
N GLU A 182 -0.24 -43.31 -3.52
CA GLU A 182 -0.87 -42.87 -2.26
C GLU A 182 0.19 -42.37 -1.27
N THR A 183 0.07 -41.11 -0.83
CA THR A 183 0.86 -40.59 0.29
C THR A 183 0.06 -40.74 1.58
N ILE A 184 0.56 -41.58 2.49
CA ILE A 184 -0.08 -41.89 3.77
C ILE A 184 0.65 -41.12 4.87
N CYS A 185 -0.07 -40.30 5.63
CA CYS A 185 0.46 -39.57 6.78
C CYS A 185 -0.21 -40.07 8.07
N GLU A 186 0.56 -40.23 9.14
CA GLU A 186 -0.01 -40.45 10.47
C GLU A 186 -0.85 -39.22 10.88
N CYS A 187 -2.02 -39.41 11.46
CA CYS A 187 -2.88 -38.33 11.97
C CYS A 187 -3.01 -38.47 13.49
N SER A 188 -2.42 -37.53 14.23
CA SER A 188 -2.65 -37.39 15.68
C SER A 188 -3.83 -36.45 15.90
N GLY A 189 -5.03 -36.92 15.53
CA GLY A 189 -6.26 -36.13 15.52
C GLY A 189 -7.48 -36.95 15.08
N ASN A 190 -8.59 -36.26 14.81
CA ASN A 190 -9.82 -36.91 14.36
C ASN A 190 -9.86 -36.98 12.83
N ILE A 191 -10.19 -38.15 12.27
CA ILE A 191 -10.25 -38.33 10.82
C ILE A 191 -11.66 -38.06 10.32
N THR A 192 -11.84 -37.08 9.42
CA THR A 192 -13.13 -36.80 8.77
C THR A 192 -13.10 -37.20 7.29
N LYS A 193 -14.09 -37.98 6.83
CA LYS A 193 -14.20 -38.44 5.43
C LYS A 193 -15.06 -37.44 4.64
N SER A 194 -14.61 -36.98 3.48
CA SER A 194 -15.44 -36.11 2.63
C SER A 194 -16.56 -36.88 1.93
N VAL A 195 -17.71 -36.24 1.81
CA VAL A 195 -18.74 -36.58 0.80
C VAL A 195 -18.26 -35.99 -0.52
N CYS A 196 -18.13 -36.79 -1.57
CA CYS A 196 -17.65 -36.33 -2.87
C CYS A 196 -18.67 -35.43 -3.57
N PRO A 197 -18.22 -34.41 -4.34
CA PRO A 197 -19.07 -33.71 -5.30
C PRO A 197 -19.70 -34.72 -6.28
N SER A 198 -20.92 -34.45 -6.73
CA SER A 198 -21.73 -35.37 -7.54
C SER A 198 -21.14 -35.73 -8.91
N ASP A 199 -20.07 -35.05 -9.33
CA ASP A 199 -19.38 -35.19 -10.62
C ASP A 199 -18.00 -35.87 -10.51
N ALA A 200 -17.59 -36.34 -9.33
CA ALA A 200 -16.32 -37.05 -9.13
C ALA A 200 -16.53 -38.56 -8.85
N ILE A 201 -15.74 -39.42 -9.51
CA ILE A 201 -15.67 -40.86 -9.20
C ILE A 201 -14.68 -41.05 -8.05
N CYS A 202 -15.18 -41.47 -6.89
CA CYS A 202 -14.38 -41.64 -5.68
C CYS A 202 -13.97 -43.09 -5.48
N ASP A 203 -12.78 -43.43 -5.96
CA ASP A 203 -12.11 -44.69 -5.61
C ASP A 203 -11.49 -44.56 -4.21
N GLY A 204 -12.29 -44.89 -3.19
CA GLY A 204 -11.82 -45.37 -1.90
C GLY A 204 -10.82 -44.52 -1.10
N GLY A 205 -11.28 -43.43 -0.49
CA GLY A 205 -10.74 -42.98 0.81
C GLY A 205 -9.80 -41.78 0.80
N THR A 206 -10.34 -40.58 0.59
CA THR A 206 -9.70 -39.34 1.07
C THR A 206 -10.15 -39.07 2.50
N TYR A 207 -9.19 -38.88 3.39
CA TYR A 207 -9.39 -38.60 4.81
C TYR A 207 -8.79 -37.23 5.12
N TYR A 208 -9.53 -36.36 5.79
CA TYR A 208 -9.00 -35.13 6.36
C TYR A 208 -8.61 -35.41 7.81
N CYS A 209 -7.41 -34.99 8.21
CA CYS A 209 -7.01 -35.02 9.61
C CYS A 209 -7.37 -33.68 10.25
N GLU A 210 -8.24 -33.72 11.25
CA GLU A 210 -8.45 -32.62 12.17
C GLU A 210 -7.52 -32.84 13.37
N GLY A 211 -6.25 -32.46 13.21
CA GLY A 211 -5.17 -32.59 14.20
C GLY A 211 -3.77 -32.34 13.61
N ILE A 212 -2.73 -32.95 14.17
CA ILE A 212 -1.33 -32.78 13.71
C ILE A 212 -0.99 -33.87 12.68
N CYS A 213 -0.53 -33.48 11.48
CA CYS A 213 0.05 -34.43 10.53
C CYS A 213 1.40 -34.95 11.10
N GLY A 214 1.50 -36.26 11.29
CA GLY A 214 2.72 -36.96 11.68
C GLY A 214 3.63 -37.27 10.49
N LYS A 215 4.44 -38.32 10.60
CA LYS A 215 5.35 -38.73 9.52
C LYS A 215 4.53 -39.24 8.34
N CYS A 216 4.89 -38.75 7.15
CA CYS A 216 4.33 -39.23 5.90
C CYS A 216 5.26 -40.27 5.27
N CYS A 217 4.67 -41.33 4.74
CA CYS A 217 5.35 -42.33 3.92
C CYS A 217 4.52 -42.56 2.65
N TYR A 218 5.18 -43.03 1.60
CA TYR A 218 4.55 -43.27 0.30
C TYR A 218 4.30 -44.76 0.08
N LYS A 219 3.12 -45.09 -0.45
CA LYS A 219 2.72 -46.44 -0.83
C LYS A 219 2.46 -46.51 -2.34
N GLY A 220 3.43 -47.05 -3.07
CA GLY A 220 3.34 -47.26 -4.51
C GLY A 220 4.66 -47.70 -5.14
N ILE A 221 4.73 -47.65 -6.47
CA ILE A 221 5.87 -48.10 -7.28
C ILE A 221 6.73 -46.95 -7.83
N ALA A 222 6.42 -45.69 -7.49
CA ALA A 222 7.18 -44.55 -8.01
C ALA A 222 8.62 -44.52 -7.43
N GLU A 223 9.60 -44.40 -8.31
CA GLU A 223 10.98 -44.08 -7.98
C GLU A 223 11.15 -42.56 -8.07
N ASN A 224 11.73 -41.92 -7.04
CA ASN A 224 11.91 -40.46 -6.86
C ASN A 224 10.77 -39.67 -6.17
N VAL A 225 10.13 -40.24 -5.16
CA VAL A 225 9.28 -39.47 -4.23
C VAL A 225 10.09 -38.90 -3.06
N PRO A 226 9.79 -37.69 -2.55
CA PRO A 226 10.50 -37.07 -1.44
C PRO A 226 10.20 -37.72 -0.06
N TYR A 227 9.30 -38.70 -0.02
CA TYR A 227 8.87 -39.39 1.20
C TYR A 227 9.43 -40.83 1.23
N PRO A 228 9.79 -41.36 2.41
CA PRO A 228 10.21 -42.75 2.54
C PRO A 228 9.07 -43.71 2.16
N LYS A 229 9.41 -44.89 1.63
CA LYS A 229 8.42 -45.94 1.34
C LYS A 229 7.83 -46.47 2.66
N CYS A 230 6.51 -46.60 2.74
CA CYS A 230 5.88 -47.25 3.90
C CYS A 230 6.36 -48.71 4.01
N LEU A 231 6.69 -49.15 5.22
CA LEU A 231 7.02 -50.56 5.53
C LEU A 231 5.78 -51.45 5.47
#